data_AF-A0A3D1ACR5-F1
#
_entry.id   AF-A0A3D1ACR5-F1
#
_cell.length_a   1.000
_cell.length_b   1.000
_cell.length_c   1.000
_cell.angle_alpha   90.00
_cell.angle_beta   90.00
_cell.angle_gamma   90.00
#
_symmetry.space_group_name_H-M   'P 1'
#
loop_
_entity.id
_entity.type
_entity.pdbx_description
1 polymer ?
#
loop_
_entity_poly.entity_id
_entity_poly.type
_entity_poly.pdbx_seq_one_letter_code
_entity_poly.pdbx_strand_id
1 'polypeptide(L)' 'MFETNVVVLISVLVFIVFLTLLGIMSRFKKCKSDEILVIYGKTGGNKSSRCIQGGAAFIIPVLQGYAYMSLKPLQF' A
#
# COMPACT_ATOMS: atom_id res chain seq x y z
N MET A 1 10.99 39.59 9.57
CA MET A 1 9.59 39.19 9.32
C MET A 1 9.45 38.35 8.05
N PHE A 2 10.04 38.74 6.91
CA PHE A 2 9.99 37.92 5.67
C PHE A 2 10.76 36.60 5.76
N GLU A 3 11.99 36.59 6.30
CA GLU A 3 12.81 35.37 6.42
C GLU A 3 12.13 34.25 7.24
N THR A 4 11.51 34.60 8.37
CA THR A 4 10.78 33.66 9.22
C THR A 4 9.57 33.05 8.49
N ASN A 5 8.87 33.84 7.67
CA ASN A 5 7.70 33.35 6.92
C ASN A 5 8.11 32.37 5.82
N VAL A 6 9.24 32.62 5.13
CA VAL A 6 9.77 31.73 4.10
C VAL A 6 10.20 30.39 4.69
N VAL A 7 10.91 30.40 5.83
CA VAL A 7 11.33 29.17 6.52
C VAL A 7 10.11 28.34 6.97
N VAL A 8 9.08 29.00 7.51
CA VAL A 8 7.84 28.30 7.91
C VAL A 8 7.17 27.66 6.70
N LEU A 9 7.02 28.37 5.57
CA LEU A 9 6.43 27.83 4.35
C LEU A 9 7.16 26.59 3.82
N ILE A 10 8.49 26.64 3.77
CA ILE A 10 9.33 25.52 3.31
C ILE A 10 9.17 24.32 4.27
N SER A 11 9.17 24.56 5.58
CA SER A 11 9.01 23.48 6.57
C SER A 11 7.67 22.76 6.43
N VAL A 12 6.58 23.50 6.20
CA VAL A 12 5.24 22.95 5.98
C VAL A 12 5.19 22.13 4.69
N LEU A 13 5.80 22.63 3.61
CA LEU A 13 5.87 21.90 2.34
C LEU A 13 6.57 20.55 2.49
N VAL A 14 7.74 20.55 3.13
CA VAL A 14 8.52 19.31 3.39
C VAL A 14 7.72 18.34 4.24
N PHE A 15 7.01 18.84 5.26
CA PHE A 15 6.18 18.01 6.12
C PHE A 15 5.02 17.35 5.36
N ILE A 16 4.34 18.09 4.48
CA ILE A 16 3.26 17.54 3.63
C ILE A 16 3.81 16.47 2.68
N VAL A 17 4.95 16.71 2.04
CA VAL A 17 5.59 15.71 1.17
C VAL A 17 5.99 14.46 1.94
N PHE A 18 6.50 14.62 3.16
CA PHE A 18 6.86 13.49 4.01
C PHE A 18 5.62 12.67 4.42
N LEU A 19 4.53 13.32 4.83
CA LEU A 19 3.28 12.64 5.18
C LEU A 19 2.66 11.90 4.00
N THR A 20 2.70 12.47 2.79
CA THR A 20 2.18 11.79 1.59
C THR A 20 3.02 10.56 1.23
N LEU A 21 4.35 10.63 1.33
CA LEU A 21 5.24 9.48 1.14
C LEU A 21 4.97 8.36 2.16
N LEU A 22 4.85 8.69 3.45
CA LEU A 22 4.52 7.71 4.49
C LEU A 22 3.13 7.09 4.27
N GLY A 23 2.16 7.91 3.89
CA GLY A 23 0.81 7.47 3.54
C GLY A 23 0.84 6.45 2.40
N ILE A 24 1.56 6.75 1.32
CA ILE A 24 1.69 5.86 0.17
C ILE A 24 2.41 4.56 0.57
N MET A 25 3.53 4.64 1.29
CA MET A 25 4.26 3.46 1.76
C MET A 25 3.41 2.54 2.63
N SER A 26 2.55 3.08 3.50
CA SER A 26 1.65 2.27 4.34
C SER A 26 0.63 1.45 3.54
N ARG A 27 0.32 1.88 2.32
CA ARG A 27 -0.64 1.26 1.39
C ARG A 27 0.01 0.30 0.40
N PHE A 28 1.34 0.33 0.30
CA PHE A 28 2.11 -0.66 -0.44
C PHE A 28 2.36 -1.90 0.41
N LYS A 29 1.64 -2.98 0.11
CA LYS A 29 1.86 -4.29 0.74
C LYS A 29 2.78 -5.13 -0.14
N LYS A 30 3.87 -5.58 0.46
CA LYS A 30 4.78 -6.56 -0.17
C LYS A 30 4.20 -7.95 0.01
N CYS A 31 4.38 -8.80 -1.01
CA CYS A 31 4.02 -10.21 -1.01
C CYS A 31 5.30 -11.03 -1.11
N LYS A 32 5.50 -11.96 -0.18
CA LYS A 32 6.62 -12.90 -0.26
C LYS A 32 6.43 -13.85 -1.44
N SER A 33 7.51 -14.43 -1.95
CA SER A 33 7.45 -15.39 -3.07
C SER A 33 6.64 -16.64 -2.73
N ASP A 34 6.62 -17.05 -1.46
CA ASP A 34 5.95 -18.26 -0.96
C ASP A 34 4.50 -17.99 -0.49
N GLU A 35 3.97 -16.82 -0.81
CA GLU A 35 2.63 -16.37 -0.43
C GLU A 35 1.94 -15.71 -1.63
N ILE A 36 0.62 -15.83 -1.68
CA ILE A 36 -0.24 -15.12 -2.63
C ILE A 36 -0.98 -14.04 -1.86
N LEU A 37 -0.90 -12.81 -2.36
CA LEU A 37 -1.71 -11.70 -1.89
C LEU A 37 -3.03 -11.71 -2.65
N VAL A 38 -4.11 -12.02 -1.93
CA VAL A 38 -5.48 -12.05 -2.44
C VAL A 38 -6.16 -10.73 -2.06
N ILE A 39 -6.45 -9.90 -3.04
CA ILE A 39 -7.15 -8.62 -2.88
C ILE A 39 -8.60 -8.81 -3.30
N TYR A 40 -9.55 -8.45 -2.45
CA TYR A 40 -10.98 -8.64 -2.67
C TYR A 40 -11.77 -7.35 -2.42
N GLY A 41 -13.01 -7.31 -2.92
CA GLY A 41 -13.85 -6.11 -2.90
C GLY A 41 -13.96 -5.49 -4.29
N LYS A 42 -13.87 -4.15 -4.39
CA LYS A 42 -14.02 -3.44 -5.66
C LYS A 42 -12.75 -3.54 -6.51
N THR A 43 -12.53 -4.71 -7.10
CA THR A 43 -11.30 -5.06 -7.81
C THR A 43 -11.40 -4.83 -9.32
N GLY A 44 -12.13 -3.80 -9.76
CA GLY A 44 -12.07 -3.23 -11.13
C GLY A 44 -12.29 -4.17 -12.33
N GLY A 45 -12.72 -5.42 -12.13
CA GLY A 45 -12.93 -6.40 -13.19
C GLY A 45 -13.87 -7.53 -12.77
N ASN A 46 -14.25 -8.39 -13.72
CA ASN A 46 -15.21 -9.51 -13.53
C ASN A 46 -14.69 -10.65 -12.62
N LYS A 47 -13.57 -10.47 -11.92
CA LYS A 47 -12.99 -11.47 -11.03
C LYS A 47 -13.34 -11.13 -9.59
N SER A 48 -13.81 -12.12 -8.83
CA SER A 48 -14.19 -11.97 -7.41
C SER A 48 -13.03 -11.47 -6.55
N SER A 49 -11.79 -11.88 -6.88
CA SER A 49 -10.56 -11.45 -6.23
C SER A 49 -9.42 -11.32 -7.23
N ARG A 50 -8.46 -10.45 -6.92
CA ARG A 50 -7.17 -10.34 -7.62
C ARG A 50 -6.11 -11.05 -6.80
N CYS A 51 -5.56 -12.13 -7.34
CA CYS A 51 -4.47 -12.88 -6.74
C CYS A 51 -3.14 -12.42 -7.35
N ILE A 52 -2.18 -12.02 -6.52
CA ILE A 52 -0.84 -11.60 -6.92
C ILE A 52 0.16 -12.55 -6.24
N GLN A 53 0.98 -13.23 -7.04
CA GLN A 53 2.02 -14.15 -6.56
C GLN A 53 3.38 -13.45 -6.67
N GLY A 54 3.99 -13.13 -5.53
CA GLY A 54 5.23 -12.36 -5.45
C GLY A 54 5.08 -10.88 -5.85
N GLY A 55 5.98 -10.03 -5.35
CA GLY A 55 6.03 -8.60 -5.68
C GLY A 55 5.36 -7.70 -4.66
N ALA A 56 4.73 -6.61 -5.11
CA ALA A 56 4.01 -5.68 -4.25
C ALA A 56 2.73 -5.20 -4.94
N ALA A 57 1.72 -4.89 -4.13
CA ALA A 57 0.47 -4.34 -4.62
C ALA A 57 0.07 -3.11 -3.81
N PHE A 58 -0.49 -2.14 -4.51
CA PHE A 58 -1.12 -0.98 -3.90
C PHE A 58 -2.57 -1.33 -3.57
N ILE A 59 -2.94 -1.27 -2.29
CA ILE A 59 -4.28 -1.58 -1.82
C ILE A 59 -4.90 -0.31 -1.25
N ILE A 60 -6.13 -0.02 -1.65
CA ILE A 60 -6.94 1.03 -1.04
C ILE A 60 -7.76 0.40 0.10
N PRO A 61 -7.32 0.42 1.37
CA PRO A 61 -7.93 -0.29 2.49
C PRO A 61 -9.38 0.08 2.78
N VAL A 62 -9.85 1.24 2.32
CA VAL A 62 -11.26 1.65 2.50
C VAL A 62 -12.20 0.92 1.53
N LEU A 63 -11.70 0.55 0.33
CA LEU A 63 -12.51 -0.03 -0.74
C LEU A 63 -12.15 -1.49 -1.06
N GLN A 64 -10.97 -1.92 -0.64
CA GLN A 64 -10.37 -3.21 -0.97
C GLN A 64 -9.81 -3.86 0.29
N GLY A 65 -10.24 -5.09 0.55
CA GLY A 65 -9.64 -5.96 1.56
C GLY A 65 -8.49 -6.76 0.96
N TYR A 66 -7.63 -7.30 1.82
CA TYR A 66 -6.56 -8.19 1.40
C TYR A 66 -6.37 -9.34 2.39
N ALA A 67 -5.89 -10.48 1.89
CA ALA A 67 -5.49 -11.63 2.68
C ALA A 67 -4.22 -12.24 2.07
N TYR A 68 -3.41 -12.88 2.91
CA TYR A 68 -2.25 -13.64 2.47
C TYR A 68 -2.60 -15.13 2.51
N MET A 69 -2.34 -15.84 1.42
CA MET A 69 -2.48 -17.28 1.32
C MET A 69 -1.09 -17.91 1.16
N SER A 70 -0.69 -18.79 2.07
CA SER A 70 0.62 -19.45 1.95
C SER A 70 0.58 -20.54 0.88
N LEU A 71 1.64 -20.61 0.08
CA LEU A 71 1.87 -21.67 -0.90
C LEU A 71 2.73 -22.82 -0.36
N LYS A 72 3.05 -22.80 0.94
CA LYS A 72 3.79 -23.90 1.54
C LYS A 72 2.96 -25.18 1.40
N PRO A 73 3.56 -26.28 0.93
CA PRO A 73 2.85 -27.54 0.82
C PRO A 73 2.30 -27.92 2.19
N LEU A 74 1.05 -28.42 2.22
CA LEU A 74 0.49 -29.04 3.41
C LEU A 74 1.39 -30.25 3.72
N GLN A 75 2.27 -30.08 4.71
CA GLN A 75 3.08 -31.16 5.23
C GLN A 75 2.15 -31.99 6.12
N PHE A 76 1.66 -33.09 5.55
CA PHE A 76 1.01 -34.16 6.29
C PHE A 76 2.06 -35.07 6.92
#